data_AF-A0A3R6TCS2-F1
#
_entry.id   AF-A0A3R6TCS2-F1
#
_cell.length_a   1.000
_cell.length_b   1.000
_cell.length_c   1.000
_cell.angle_alpha   90.00
_cell.angle_beta   90.00
_cell.angle_gamma   90.00
#
_symmetry.space_group_name_H-M   'P 1'
#
loop_
_entity.id
_entity.type
_entity.pdbx_description
1 polymer ?
#
loop_
_entity_poly.entity_id
_entity_poly.type
_entity_poly.pdbx_seq_one_letter_code
_entity_poly.pdbx_strand_id
1 'polypeptide(L)'
;MEFKGQLKSISCDYFTGHTLITCETDEMAAPRLEELQGIPLAITFKKFRKKRSLDANAYYWVLVAKLGDKLNLSKPHLHNILLRRYGQPAIIDGKMIYLVLPDSDQGARAADEAETFHIKPTSEVKTGRDGERFRTYVMLRGSSTYNTEEMAHLIDGLVSECKEVGIETAAPEELSRMLELYEANRKRKGKTE
;
A
#
# COMPACT_ATOMS: atom_id res chain seq x y z
N MET A 1 -5.59 21.52 12.68
CA MET A 1 -4.12 21.61 12.73
C MET A 1 -3.64 20.69 13.86
N GLU A 2 -2.57 19.91 13.65
CA GLU A 2 -2.01 19.04 14.68
C GLU A 2 -0.54 19.41 14.89
N PHE A 3 -0.13 19.60 16.14
CA PHE A 3 1.26 19.87 16.50
C PHE A 3 1.80 18.74 17.36
N LYS A 4 3.08 18.42 17.16
CA LYS A 4 3.83 17.61 18.10
C LYS A 4 4.33 18.53 19.23
N GLY A 5 4.05 18.14 20.46
CA GLY A 5 4.45 18.92 21.62
C GLY A 5 4.39 18.14 22.92
N GLN A 6 4.77 18.81 24.00
CA GLN A 6 4.74 18.30 25.36
C GLN A 6 3.86 19.18 26.25
N LEU A 7 3.06 18.53 27.08
CA LEU A 7 2.34 19.19 28.16
C LEU A 7 3.34 19.58 29.26
N LYS A 8 3.46 20.88 29.55
CA LYS A 8 4.40 21.40 30.57
C LYS A 8 3.75 21.57 31.93
N SER A 9 2.54 22.12 31.96
CA SER A 9 1.82 22.34 33.21
C SER A 9 0.32 22.29 33.01
N ILE A 10 -0.35 21.93 34.10
CA ILE A 10 -1.79 22.05 34.29
C ILE A 10 -1.96 22.86 35.57
N SER A 11 -2.71 23.96 35.52
CA SER A 11 -3.09 24.74 36.69
C SER A 11 -4.60 25.02 36.69
N CYS A 12 -5.13 25.38 37.85
CA CYS A 12 -6.52 25.77 38.01
C CYS A 12 -6.56 27.24 38.42
N ASP A 13 -7.36 28.04 37.71
CA ASP A 13 -7.71 29.38 38.16
C ASP A 13 -8.87 29.27 39.15
N TYR A 14 -8.59 29.59 40.41
CA TYR A 14 -9.56 29.48 41.51
C TYR A 14 -10.72 30.46 41.42
N PHE A 15 -10.56 31.58 40.70
CA PHE A 15 -11.62 32.58 40.57
C PHE A 15 -12.63 32.18 39.49
N THR A 16 -12.15 31.58 38.41
CA THR A 16 -13.00 31.17 37.28
C THR A 16 -13.38 29.69 37.30
N GLY A 17 -12.66 28.87 38.07
CA GLY A 17 -12.78 27.41 38.08
C GLY A 17 -12.25 26.74 36.81
N HIS A 18 -11.59 27.51 35.92
CA HIS A 18 -11.10 26.99 34.65
C HIS A 18 -9.72 26.35 34.78
N THR A 19 -9.50 25.30 34.01
CA THR A 19 -8.19 24.66 33.90
C THR A 19 -7.35 25.37 32.84
N LEU A 20 -6.17 25.83 33.21
CA LEU A 20 -5.17 26.35 32.29
C LEU A 20 -4.18 25.25 31.94
N ILE A 21 -3.93 25.10 30.64
CA ILE A 21 -3.05 24.07 30.09
C ILE A 21 -1.94 24.76 29.29
N THR A 22 -0.69 24.50 29.66
CA THR A 22 0.48 25.03 28.94
C THR A 22 1.18 23.90 28.19
N CYS A 23 1.31 24.07 26.88
CA CYS A 23 1.99 23.13 26.00
C CYS A 23 3.18 23.80 25.30
N GLU A 24 4.27 23.06 25.14
CA GLU A 24 5.40 23.43 24.29
C GLU A 24 5.34 22.62 22.99
N THR A 25 5.56 23.24 21.84
CA THR A 25 5.56 22.58 20.54
C THR A 25 6.96 22.57 19.94
N ASP A 26 7.29 21.51 19.19
CA ASP A 26 8.61 21.38 18.53
C ASP A 26 8.78 22.32 17.32
N GLU A 27 7.67 22.89 16.80
CA GLU A 27 7.64 23.80 15.65
C GLU A 27 7.37 25.26 16.09
N MET A 28 7.80 26.24 15.29
CA MET A 28 7.39 27.66 15.43
C MET A 28 5.90 27.83 15.08
N ALA A 29 5.04 27.35 15.96
CA ALA A 29 3.58 27.35 15.83
C ALA A 29 2.94 28.71 16.16
N ALA A 30 3.71 29.64 16.74
CA ALA A 30 3.21 30.90 17.29
C ALA A 30 2.33 31.71 16.30
N PRO A 31 2.75 31.97 15.04
CA PRO A 31 1.93 32.78 14.12
C PRO A 31 0.56 32.16 13.83
N ARG A 32 0.47 30.82 13.80
CA ARG A 32 -0.78 30.09 13.49
C ARG A 32 -1.68 29.91 14.72
N LEU A 33 -1.11 30.01 15.92
CA LEU A 33 -1.85 29.93 17.17
C LEU A 33 -2.39 31.30 17.59
N GLU A 34 -1.70 32.39 17.24
CA GLU A 34 -2.16 33.77 17.47
C GLU A 34 -3.51 34.03 16.80
N GLU A 35 -3.74 33.51 15.60
CA GLU A 35 -5.02 33.60 14.87
C GLU A 35 -6.21 32.97 15.62
N LEU A 36 -5.96 32.12 16.61
CA LEU A 36 -6.99 31.39 17.36
C LEU A 36 -7.32 32.03 18.71
N GLN A 37 -6.68 33.14 19.09
CA GLN A 37 -6.94 33.81 20.36
C GLN A 37 -8.38 34.35 20.43
N GLY A 38 -9.05 34.10 21.57
CA GLY A 38 -10.39 34.64 21.85
C GLY A 38 -11.55 33.87 21.22
N ILE A 39 -11.29 32.77 20.50
CA ILE A 39 -12.33 31.95 19.86
C ILE A 39 -12.49 30.62 20.63
N PRO A 40 -13.73 30.11 20.85
CA PRO A 40 -13.93 28.78 21.42
C PRO A 40 -13.31 27.68 20.55
N LEU A 41 -12.46 26.83 21.15
CA LEU A 41 -11.77 25.74 20.45
C LEU A 41 -12.23 24.37 20.96
N ALA A 42 -12.40 23.42 20.03
CA ALA A 42 -12.48 22.00 20.37
C ALA A 42 -11.07 21.42 20.52
N ILE A 43 -10.65 21.10 21.75
CA ILE A 43 -9.28 20.66 22.07
C ILE A 43 -9.26 19.14 22.30
N THR A 44 -8.34 18.43 21.65
CA THR A 44 -8.15 16.97 21.81
C THR A 44 -6.69 16.64 22.08
N PHE A 45 -6.41 15.92 23.17
CA PHE A 45 -5.07 15.41 23.51
C PHE A 45 -4.92 13.95 23.11
N LYS A 46 -3.91 13.62 22.30
CA LYS A 46 -3.57 12.25 21.90
C LYS A 46 -2.11 11.96 22.24
N LYS A 47 -1.81 10.73 22.72
CA LYS A 47 -0.41 10.30 22.88
C LYS A 47 0.27 10.31 21.52
N PHE A 48 1.36 11.07 21.39
CA PHE A 48 2.18 11.02 20.18
C PHE A 48 2.79 9.62 20.04
N ARG A 49 2.52 8.98 18.91
CA ARG A 49 3.21 7.77 18.47
C ARG A 49 3.88 8.13 17.16
N LYS A 50 5.17 7.81 17.00
CA LYS A 50 5.80 7.90 15.67
C LYS A 50 4.88 7.15 14.71
N LYS A 51 4.45 7.81 13.63
CA LYS A 51 3.88 7.08 12.49
C LYS A 51 4.88 5.98 12.17
N ARG A 52 4.42 4.73 12.12
CA ARG A 52 5.28 3.65 11.63
C ARG A 52 5.72 4.10 10.23
N SER A 53 7.02 4.17 9.99
CA SER A 53 7.52 4.37 8.64
C SER A 53 6.86 3.30 7.76
N LEU A 54 6.40 3.71 6.57
CA LEU A 54 5.91 2.74 5.60
C LEU A 54 7.06 1.78 5.32
N ASP A 55 6.78 0.48 5.33
CA ASP A 55 7.65 -0.46 4.66
C ASP A 55 7.27 -0.53 3.17
N ALA A 56 8.08 -1.23 2.39
CA ALA A 56 7.90 -1.34 0.94
C ALA A 56 6.48 -1.83 0.57
N ASN A 57 5.93 -2.79 1.31
CA ASN A 57 4.58 -3.30 1.06
C ASN A 57 3.49 -2.25 1.35
N ALA A 58 3.60 -1.52 2.46
CA ALA A 58 2.66 -0.44 2.76
C ALA A 58 2.75 0.67 1.69
N TYR A 59 3.95 1.03 1.26
CA TYR A 59 4.17 2.02 0.20
C TYR A 59 3.64 1.57 -1.16
N TYR A 60 3.83 0.29 -1.52
CA TYR A 60 3.25 -0.31 -2.72
C TYR A 60 1.74 -0.07 -2.81
N TRP A 61 0.99 -0.38 -1.75
CA TRP A 61 -0.47 -0.20 -1.75
C TRP A 61 -0.90 1.27 -1.78
N VAL A 62 -0.07 2.20 -1.29
CA VAL A 62 -0.30 3.64 -1.45
C VAL A 62 -0.21 4.03 -2.92
N LEU A 63 0.81 3.57 -3.64
CA LEU A 63 0.95 3.84 -5.07
C LEU A 63 -0.15 3.17 -5.90
N VAL A 64 -0.51 1.91 -5.59
CA VAL A 64 -1.64 1.23 -6.23
C VAL A 64 -2.92 2.02 -6.07
N ALA A 65 -3.20 2.58 -4.88
CA ALA A 65 -4.38 3.42 -4.68
C ALA A 65 -4.35 4.66 -5.57
N LYS A 66 -3.24 5.41 -5.55
CA LYS A 66 -3.09 6.65 -6.35
C LYS A 66 -3.21 6.39 -7.85
N LEU A 67 -2.53 5.35 -8.35
CA LEU A 67 -2.55 5.00 -9.76
C LEU A 67 -3.92 4.43 -10.17
N GLY A 68 -4.55 3.63 -9.31
CA GLY A 68 -5.90 3.12 -9.52
C GLY A 68 -6.91 4.25 -9.68
N ASP A 69 -6.88 5.24 -8.79
CA ASP A 69 -7.74 6.43 -8.87
C ASP A 69 -7.51 7.19 -10.19
N LYS A 70 -6.25 7.34 -10.61
CA LYS A 70 -5.88 8.04 -11.86
C LYS A 70 -6.35 7.30 -13.11
N LEU A 71 -6.32 5.97 -13.10
CA LEU A 71 -6.70 5.11 -14.22
C LEU A 71 -8.17 4.65 -14.18
N ASN A 72 -8.91 5.03 -13.13
CA ASN A 72 -10.26 4.54 -12.85
C ASN A 72 -10.33 2.99 -12.78
N LEU A 73 -9.37 2.40 -12.08
CA LEU A 73 -9.27 0.96 -11.83
C LEU A 73 -9.39 0.66 -10.33
N SER A 74 -10.01 -0.47 -10.00
CA SER A 74 -10.01 -0.97 -8.63
C SER A 74 -8.58 -1.36 -8.19
N LYS A 75 -8.33 -1.40 -6.87
CA LYS A 75 -7.03 -1.85 -6.34
C LYS A 75 -6.72 -3.31 -6.72
N PRO A 76 -7.66 -4.28 -6.60
CA PRO A 76 -7.42 -5.65 -7.04
C PRO A 76 -7.08 -5.74 -8.54
N HIS A 77 -7.82 -5.01 -9.39
CA HIS A 77 -7.58 -4.97 -10.82
C HIS A 77 -6.17 -4.49 -11.14
N LEU A 78 -5.80 -3.31 -10.63
CA LEU A 78 -4.48 -2.76 -10.88
C LEU A 78 -3.38 -3.66 -10.30
N HIS A 79 -3.59 -4.24 -9.12
CA HIS A 79 -2.66 -5.21 -8.54
C HIS A 79 -2.42 -6.41 -9.47
N ASN A 80 -3.49 -6.98 -10.04
CA ASN A 80 -3.39 -8.10 -10.98
C ASN A 80 -2.68 -7.71 -12.29
N ILE A 81 -2.91 -6.50 -12.81
CA ILE A 81 -2.13 -5.97 -13.95
C ILE A 81 -0.63 -5.93 -13.61
N LEU A 82 -0.28 -5.37 -12.45
CA LEU A 82 1.12 -5.25 -12.01
C LEU A 82 1.76 -6.62 -11.80
N LEU A 83 1.05 -7.59 -11.22
CA LEU A 83 1.56 -8.96 -11.10
C LEU A 83 1.77 -9.63 -12.47
N ARG A 84 0.89 -9.39 -13.45
CA ARG A 84 1.06 -9.94 -14.81
C ARG A 84 2.27 -9.36 -15.54
N ARG A 85 2.66 -8.12 -15.22
CA ARG A 85 3.80 -7.39 -15.82
C ARG A 85 5.11 -7.66 -15.08
N TYR A 86 5.11 -7.57 -13.76
CA TYR A 86 6.32 -7.53 -12.91
C TYR A 86 6.31 -8.58 -11.79
N GLY A 87 5.30 -9.44 -11.75
CA GLY A 87 5.16 -10.47 -10.72
C GLY A 87 5.91 -11.76 -11.02
N GLN A 88 5.84 -12.69 -10.07
CA GLN A 88 6.54 -13.97 -10.10
C GLN A 88 5.56 -15.12 -10.35
N PRO A 89 5.91 -16.12 -11.19
CA PRO A 89 5.10 -17.30 -11.36
C PRO A 89 5.05 -18.15 -10.07
N ALA A 90 3.93 -18.83 -9.86
CA ALA A 90 3.83 -19.87 -8.85
C ALA A 90 4.53 -21.14 -9.35
N ILE A 91 5.44 -21.68 -8.54
CA ILE A 91 6.27 -22.84 -8.87
C ILE A 91 6.11 -23.90 -7.78
N ILE A 92 5.84 -25.14 -8.19
CA ILE A 92 5.84 -26.34 -7.35
C ILE A 92 6.79 -27.36 -8.01
N ASP A 93 7.71 -27.93 -7.23
CA ASP A 93 8.72 -28.89 -7.69
C ASP A 93 9.48 -28.42 -8.95
N GLY A 94 9.85 -27.14 -8.97
CA GLY A 94 10.57 -26.52 -10.09
C GLY A 94 9.75 -26.30 -11.36
N LYS A 95 8.43 -26.55 -11.33
CA LYS A 95 7.53 -26.38 -12.48
C LYS A 95 6.48 -25.30 -12.22
N MET A 96 6.20 -24.49 -13.23
CA MET A 96 5.13 -23.51 -13.17
C MET A 96 3.77 -24.19 -13.09
N ILE A 97 2.86 -23.58 -12.33
CA ILE A 97 1.47 -24.02 -12.25
C ILE A 97 0.67 -23.40 -13.40
N TYR A 98 -0.04 -24.26 -14.14
CA TYR A 98 -0.94 -23.86 -15.22
C TYR A 98 -2.39 -24.22 -14.87
N LEU A 99 -3.31 -23.34 -15.24
CA LEU A 99 -4.75 -23.52 -15.07
C LEU A 99 -5.41 -23.45 -16.44
N VAL A 100 -6.41 -24.29 -16.71
CA VAL A 100 -7.19 -24.26 -17.95
C VAL A 100 -8.61 -23.86 -17.57
N LEU A 101 -9.04 -22.68 -17.99
CA LEU A 101 -10.33 -22.09 -17.63
C LEU A 101 -11.14 -21.75 -18.88
N PRO A 102 -12.48 -21.69 -18.82
CA PRO A 102 -13.29 -21.23 -19.94
C PRO A 102 -12.85 -19.86 -20.47
N ASP A 103 -12.66 -19.73 -21.78
CA ASP A 103 -12.22 -18.50 -22.46
C ASP A 103 -13.41 -17.56 -22.68
N SER A 104 -13.88 -16.95 -21.60
CA SER A 104 -15.02 -16.03 -21.58
C SER A 104 -14.63 -14.66 -21.02
N ASP A 105 -15.26 -13.61 -21.55
CA ASP A 105 -15.06 -12.23 -21.08
C ASP A 105 -15.45 -12.06 -19.60
N GLN A 106 -16.49 -12.77 -19.15
CA GLN A 106 -16.92 -12.74 -17.74
C GLN A 106 -15.85 -13.36 -16.84
N GLY A 107 -15.27 -14.50 -17.23
CA GLY A 107 -14.17 -15.12 -16.50
C GLY A 107 -12.92 -14.25 -16.46
N ALA A 108 -12.58 -13.59 -17.58
CA ALA A 108 -11.45 -12.66 -17.64
C ALA A 108 -11.63 -11.48 -16.67
N ARG A 109 -12.82 -10.84 -16.66
CA ARG A 109 -13.12 -9.75 -15.72
C ARG A 109 -13.12 -10.21 -14.26
N ALA A 110 -13.64 -11.41 -13.99
CA ALA A 110 -13.59 -11.97 -12.65
C ALA A 110 -12.15 -12.22 -12.18
N ALA A 111 -11.27 -12.67 -13.08
CA ALA A 111 -9.85 -12.84 -12.81
C ALA A 111 -9.09 -11.52 -12.64
N ASP A 112 -9.55 -10.43 -13.28
CA ASP A 112 -9.01 -9.09 -13.07
C ASP A 112 -9.30 -8.60 -11.65
N GLU A 113 -10.50 -8.85 -11.12
CA GLU A 113 -10.92 -8.40 -9.79
C GLU A 113 -10.57 -9.38 -8.65
N ALA A 114 -9.97 -10.53 -8.96
CA ALA A 114 -9.68 -11.56 -7.97
C ALA A 114 -8.62 -11.12 -6.94
N GLU A 115 -8.93 -11.29 -5.65
CA GLU A 115 -8.01 -10.99 -4.54
C GLU A 115 -7.30 -12.23 -3.98
N THR A 116 -7.87 -13.42 -4.17
CA THR A 116 -7.39 -14.67 -3.56
C THR A 116 -6.52 -15.51 -4.47
N PHE A 117 -6.52 -15.23 -5.77
CA PHE A 117 -5.69 -15.89 -6.77
C PHE A 117 -5.27 -14.88 -7.84
N HIS A 118 -4.12 -15.14 -8.46
CA HIS A 118 -3.56 -14.27 -9.49
C HIS A 118 -3.17 -15.12 -10.69
N ILE A 119 -3.70 -14.77 -11.86
CA ILE A 119 -3.48 -15.53 -13.10
C ILE A 119 -3.13 -14.62 -14.27
N LYS A 120 -2.24 -15.11 -15.13
CA LYS A 120 -1.83 -14.46 -16.38
C LYS A 120 -2.29 -15.30 -17.57
N PRO A 121 -3.14 -14.76 -18.47
CA PRO A 121 -3.55 -15.49 -19.66
C PRO A 121 -2.36 -15.78 -20.58
N THR A 122 -2.36 -16.95 -21.21
CA THR A 122 -1.43 -17.27 -22.31
C THR A 122 -2.13 -17.16 -23.66
N SER A 123 -1.36 -17.31 -24.74
CA SER A 123 -1.88 -17.43 -26.11
C SER A 123 -2.45 -18.81 -26.43
N GLU A 124 -2.29 -19.79 -25.54
CA GLU A 124 -2.78 -21.15 -25.76
C GLU A 124 -4.29 -21.23 -25.47
N VAL A 125 -5.06 -21.52 -26.53
CA VAL A 125 -6.52 -21.73 -26.46
C VAL A 125 -6.83 -23.10 -27.03
N LYS A 126 -7.68 -23.85 -26.34
CA LYS A 126 -8.11 -25.21 -26.66
C LYS A 126 -9.61 -25.23 -26.92
N THR A 127 -10.03 -26.02 -27.89
CA THR A 127 -11.45 -26.24 -28.17
C THR A 127 -11.88 -27.59 -27.59
N GLY A 128 -12.89 -27.56 -26.73
CA GLY A 128 -13.54 -28.72 -26.16
C GLY A 128 -14.44 -29.43 -27.16
N ARG A 129 -15.00 -30.58 -26.75
CA ARG A 129 -15.83 -31.44 -27.62
C ARG A 129 -17.09 -30.76 -28.13
N ASP A 130 -17.65 -29.85 -27.34
CA ASP A 130 -18.89 -29.12 -27.66
C ASP A 130 -18.63 -27.75 -28.32
N GLY A 131 -17.39 -27.50 -28.77
CA GLY A 131 -16.99 -26.21 -29.34
C GLY A 131 -16.66 -25.12 -28.31
N GLU A 132 -16.81 -25.40 -27.02
CA GLU A 132 -16.42 -24.50 -25.94
C GLU A 132 -14.91 -24.22 -25.96
N ARG A 133 -14.52 -22.96 -25.78
CA ARG A 133 -13.10 -22.56 -25.77
C ARG A 133 -12.58 -22.47 -24.34
N PHE A 134 -11.37 -22.95 -24.15
CA PHE A 134 -10.63 -22.88 -22.89
C PHE A 134 -9.29 -22.22 -23.12
N ARG A 135 -8.87 -21.34 -22.21
CA ARG A 135 -7.56 -20.68 -22.25
C ARG A 135 -6.68 -21.21 -21.13
N THR A 136 -5.41 -21.45 -21.47
CA THR A 136 -4.39 -21.74 -20.46
C THR A 136 -3.96 -20.44 -19.78
N TYR A 137 -3.83 -20.47 -18.46
CA TYR A 137 -3.30 -19.40 -17.62
C TYR A 137 -2.09 -19.90 -16.85
N VAL A 138 -1.13 -19.00 -16.59
CA VAL A 138 -0.06 -19.21 -15.61
C VAL A 138 -0.52 -18.65 -14.27
N MET A 139 -0.40 -19.43 -13.20
CA MET A 139 -0.65 -18.93 -11.85
C MET A 139 0.53 -18.09 -11.37
N LEU A 140 0.25 -16.95 -10.76
CA LEU A 140 1.23 -16.04 -10.19
C LEU A 140 1.21 -16.13 -8.66
N ARG A 141 2.35 -15.86 -8.03
CA ARG A 141 2.44 -15.67 -6.58
C ARG A 141 1.82 -14.35 -6.18
N GLY A 142 1.11 -14.33 -5.05
CA GLY A 142 0.73 -13.09 -4.40
C GLY A 142 1.96 -12.37 -3.82
N SER A 143 1.97 -11.03 -3.90
CA SER A 143 3.08 -10.21 -3.40
C SER A 143 3.34 -10.34 -1.90
N SER A 144 2.35 -10.85 -1.15
CA SER A 144 2.49 -11.19 0.28
C SER A 144 3.57 -12.24 0.55
N THR A 145 3.92 -13.06 -0.44
CA THR A 145 4.93 -14.11 -0.35
C THR A 145 6.32 -13.66 -0.80
N TYR A 146 6.47 -12.42 -1.26
CA TYR A 146 7.70 -11.98 -1.94
C TYR A 146 8.87 -11.82 -0.97
N ASN A 147 10.06 -12.10 -1.49
CA ASN A 147 11.28 -11.64 -0.86
C ASN A 147 11.53 -10.15 -1.20
N THR A 148 12.59 -9.56 -0.64
CA THR A 148 12.85 -8.12 -0.82
C THR A 148 13.26 -7.74 -2.24
N GLU A 149 13.96 -8.62 -2.96
CA GLU A 149 14.33 -8.41 -4.36
C GLU A 149 13.09 -8.45 -5.27
N GLU A 150 12.23 -9.45 -5.08
CA GLU A 150 10.96 -9.59 -5.80
C GLU A 150 10.04 -8.38 -5.53
N MET A 151 10.00 -7.90 -4.28
CA MET A 151 9.23 -6.72 -3.91
C MET A 151 9.80 -5.43 -4.50
N ALA A 152 11.13 -5.29 -4.54
CA ALA A 152 11.79 -4.15 -5.18
C ALA A 152 11.45 -4.09 -6.67
N HIS A 153 11.57 -5.21 -7.38
CA HIS A 153 11.25 -5.28 -8.80
C HIS A 153 9.79 -4.91 -9.09
N LEU A 154 8.85 -5.39 -8.27
CA LEU A 154 7.44 -5.04 -8.39
C LEU A 154 7.19 -3.53 -8.17
N ILE A 155 7.85 -2.93 -7.17
CA ILE A 155 7.74 -1.50 -6.89
C ILE A 155 8.37 -0.66 -7.99
N ASP A 156 9.51 -1.07 -8.54
CA ASP A 156 10.19 -0.36 -9.62
C ASP A 156 9.29 -0.26 -10.86
N GLY A 157 8.63 -1.37 -11.22
CA GLY A 157 7.62 -1.39 -12.28
C GLY A 157 6.47 -0.40 -11.99
N LEU A 158 5.89 -0.45 -10.79
CA LEU A 158 4.84 0.48 -10.38
C LEU A 158 5.30 1.95 -10.36
N VAL A 159 6.53 2.22 -9.94
CA VAL A 159 7.12 3.57 -9.95
C VAL A 159 7.24 4.09 -11.38
N SER A 160 7.61 3.23 -12.35
CA SER A 160 7.63 3.61 -13.77
C SER A 160 6.23 4.01 -14.26
N GLU A 161 5.22 3.17 -14.00
CA GLU A 161 3.82 3.42 -14.39
C GLU A 161 3.28 4.72 -13.75
N CYS A 162 3.61 4.97 -12.46
CA CYS A 162 3.25 6.21 -11.78
C CYS A 162 3.89 7.44 -12.45
N LYS A 163 5.18 7.37 -12.80
CA LYS A 163 5.90 8.48 -13.44
C LYS A 163 5.33 8.81 -14.82
N GLU A 164 4.94 7.80 -15.60
CA GLU A 164 4.32 7.99 -16.92
C GLU A 164 3.03 8.81 -16.87
N VAL A 165 2.26 8.71 -15.77
CA VAL A 165 1.02 9.48 -15.57
C VAL A 165 1.17 10.70 -14.66
N GLY A 166 2.41 11.07 -14.32
CA GLY A 166 2.74 12.25 -13.52
C GLY A 166 2.44 12.13 -12.03
N ILE A 167 2.41 10.91 -11.47
CA ILE A 167 2.29 10.68 -10.03
C ILE A 167 3.69 10.73 -9.40
N GLU A 168 3.86 11.62 -8.42
CA GLU A 168 5.08 11.69 -7.63
C GLU A 168 5.29 10.44 -6.77
N THR A 169 6.51 9.93 -6.81
CA THR A 169 6.98 8.77 -6.05
C THR A 169 8.09 9.18 -5.08
N ALA A 170 8.26 8.42 -4.00
CA ALA A 170 9.37 8.57 -3.07
C ALA A 170 10.73 8.54 -3.79
N ALA A 171 11.71 9.24 -3.20
CA ALA A 171 13.08 9.26 -3.70
C ALA A 171 13.75 7.87 -3.55
N PRO A 172 14.75 7.54 -4.38
CA PRO A 172 15.45 6.24 -4.31
C PRO A 172 15.97 5.89 -2.91
N GLU A 173 16.48 6.87 -2.16
CA GLU A 173 16.98 6.66 -0.80
C GLU A 173 15.86 6.29 0.17
N GLU A 174 14.66 6.85 -0.04
CA GLU A 174 13.49 6.52 0.76
C GLU A 174 12.94 5.14 0.41
N LEU A 175 12.90 4.77 -0.88
CA LEU A 175 12.54 3.42 -1.33
C LEU A 175 13.48 2.36 -0.73
N SER A 176 14.79 2.61 -0.75
CA SER A 176 15.78 1.73 -0.12
C SER A 176 15.51 1.52 1.37
N ARG A 177 15.22 2.60 2.11
CA ARG A 177 14.84 2.50 3.54
C ARG A 177 13.55 1.69 3.74
N MET A 178 12.56 1.85 2.87
CA MET A 178 11.30 1.09 2.94
C MET A 178 11.52 -0.41 2.67
N LEU A 179 12.44 -0.77 1.77
CA LEU A 179 12.84 -2.15 1.48
C LEU A 179 13.59 -2.79 2.65
N GLU A 180 14.49 -2.06 3.31
CA GLU A 180 15.16 -2.53 4.54
C GLU A 180 14.16 -2.82 5.66
N LEU A 181 13.18 -1.92 5.85
CA LEU A 181 12.10 -2.13 6.82
C LEU A 181 11.23 -3.35 6.47
N TYR A 182 10.96 -3.57 5.18
CA TYR A 182 10.21 -4.72 4.71
C TYR A 182 10.95 -6.03 5.00
N GLU A 183 12.24 -6.10 4.69
CA GLU A 183 13.09 -7.26 4.99
C GLU A 183 13.13 -7.55 6.50
N ALA A 184 13.29 -6.51 7.32
CA ALA A 184 13.30 -6.64 8.78
C ALA A 184 11.95 -7.15 9.32
N ASN A 185 10.83 -6.67 8.78
CA ASN A 185 9.49 -7.12 9.14
C ASN A 185 9.24 -8.57 8.71
N ARG A 186 9.66 -8.97 7.50
CA ARG A 186 9.54 -10.35 7.01
C ARG A 186 10.32 -11.32 7.90
N LYS A 187 11.56 -10.99 8.25
CA LYS A 187 12.40 -11.79 9.16
C LYS A 187 11.81 -11.93 10.57
N ARG A 188 11.11 -10.92 11.08
CA ARG A 188 10.42 -11.01 12.38
C ARG A 188 9.23 -11.97 12.32
N LYS A 189 8.44 -11.91 11.26
CA LYS A 189 7.30 -12.82 11.06
C LYS A 189 7.75 -14.29 10.98
N GLY A 190 8.75 -14.59 10.14
CA GLY A 190 9.26 -15.96 9.98
C GLY A 190 10.03 -16.53 11.18
N LYS A 191 10.28 -15.74 12.24
CA LYS A 191 10.81 -16.23 13.53
C LYS A 191 9.70 -16.58 14.53
N THR A 192 8.47 -16.21 14.24
CA THR A 192 7.30 -16.40 15.11
C THR A 192 6.48 -17.63 14.68
N GLU A 193 6.85 -18.24 13.55
CA GLU A 193 6.33 -19.49 12.99
C GLU A 193 7.35 -20.61 13.21
#